data_AF-Q17044-F1
#
_entry.id   AF-Q17044-F1
#
_cell.length_a   1.000
_cell.length_b   1.000
_cell.length_c   1.000
_cell.angle_alpha   90.00
_cell.angle_beta   90.00
_cell.angle_gamma   90.00
#
_symmetry.space_group_name_H-M   'P 1'
#
loop_
_entity.id
_entity.type
_entity.pdbx_description
1 polymer ?
#
loop_
_entity_poly.entity_id
_entity_poly.type
_entity_poly.pdbx_seq_one_letter_code
_entity_poly.pdbx_strand_id
1 'polypeptide(L)'
;YMSKQSDINAEMRHILIDWLADVVVEYDLQLETLHLTVSLIDRTLSVVDCPRLKLQLIGAAAVMVAAKYEEIYPPPLKEYVYITDDTYS
;
A
#
# COMPACT_ATOMS: atom_id res chain seq x y z
N TYR A 1 -14.65 -5.64 -6.42
CA TYR A 1 -14.13 -6.75 -5.59
C TYR A 1 -14.43 -6.56 -4.10
N MET A 2 -14.63 -5.32 -3.63
CA MET A 2 -14.85 -5.03 -2.21
C MET A 2 -16.06 -5.74 -1.59
N SER A 3 -17.10 -6.06 -2.36
CA SER A 3 -18.25 -6.86 -1.88
C SER A 3 -17.91 -8.30 -1.48
N LYS A 4 -16.70 -8.79 -1.82
CA LYS A 4 -16.20 -10.11 -1.42
C LYS A 4 -15.44 -10.09 -0.10
N GLN A 5 -15.10 -8.90 0.40
CA GLN A 5 -14.32 -8.74 1.63
C GLN A 5 -15.24 -8.88 2.86
N SER A 6 -14.81 -9.64 3.86
CA SER A 6 -15.62 -9.91 5.06
C SER A 6 -15.40 -8.89 6.19
N ASP A 7 -14.22 -8.26 6.24
CA ASP A 7 -13.78 -7.42 7.38
C ASP A 7 -13.31 -6.00 6.98
N ILE A 8 -13.29 -5.69 5.68
CA ILE A 8 -12.96 -4.36 5.16
C ILE A 8 -14.01 -3.85 4.18
N ASN A 9 -14.04 -2.53 3.98
CA ASN A 9 -14.98 -1.88 3.07
C ASN A 9 -14.28 -0.83 2.19
N ALA A 10 -15.06 -0.21 1.30
CA ALA A 10 -14.54 0.77 0.35
C ALA A 10 -13.96 2.03 1.03
N GLU A 11 -14.52 2.44 2.17
CA GLU A 11 -14.03 3.58 2.94
C GLU A 11 -12.65 3.30 3.53
N MET A 12 -12.43 2.11 4.08
CA MET A 12 -11.12 1.72 4.61
C MET A 12 -10.05 1.66 3.52
N ARG A 13 -10.42 1.24 2.31
CA ARG A 13 -9.53 1.32 1.13
C ARG A 13 -9.22 2.77 0.77
N HIS A 14 -10.22 3.65 0.80
CA HIS A 14 -10.01 5.08 0.52
C HIS A 14 -9.01 5.68 1.52
N ILE A 15 -9.21 5.45 2.82
CA ILE A 15 -8.29 5.90 3.88
C ILE A 15 -6.87 5.36 3.67
N LEU A 16 -6.73 4.08 3.29
CA LEU A 16 -5.42 3.50 2.98
C LEU A 16 -4.73 4.23 1.81
N ILE A 17 -5.46 4.51 0.74
CA ILE A 17 -4.89 5.14 -0.47
C ILE A 17 -4.52 6.60 -0.19
N ASP A 18 -5.33 7.31 0.59
CA ASP A 18 -5.05 8.68 1.03
C ASP A 18 -3.72 8.73 1.81
N TRP A 19 -3.56 7.84 2.81
CA TRP A 19 -2.30 7.70 3.53
C TRP A 19 -1.12 7.32 2.63
N LEU A 20 -1.30 6.44 1.64
CA LEU A 20 -0.24 6.09 0.69
C LEU A 20 0.14 7.25 -0.24
N ALA A 21 -0.79 8.15 -0.54
CA ALA A 21 -0.49 9.35 -1.31
C ALA A 21 0.43 10.28 -0.51
N ASP A 22 0.17 10.45 0.80
CA ASP A 22 1.06 11.19 1.70
C ASP A 22 2.47 10.57 1.75
N VAL A 23 2.56 9.23 1.83
CA VAL A 23 3.85 8.51 1.79
C VAL A 23 4.60 8.76 0.48
N VAL A 24 3.91 8.71 -0.67
CA VAL A 24 4.51 8.97 -1.98
C VAL A 24 5.06 10.40 -2.07
N VAL A 25 4.35 11.38 -1.51
CA VAL A 25 4.80 12.77 -1.47
C VAL A 25 5.99 12.94 -0.53
N GLU A 26 5.94 12.38 0.68
CA GLU A 26 6.99 12.50 1.70
C GLU A 26 8.34 11.93 1.21
N TYR A 27 8.30 10.83 0.44
CA TYR A 27 9.48 10.17 -0.11
C TYR A 27 9.85 10.62 -1.53
N ASP A 28 9.16 11.63 -2.08
CA ASP A 28 9.37 12.15 -3.44
C ASP A 28 9.32 11.05 -4.52
N LEU A 29 8.39 10.10 -4.37
CA LEU A 29 8.18 9.01 -5.32
C LEU A 29 7.37 9.50 -6.53
N GLN A 30 7.56 8.84 -7.67
CA GLN A 30 6.82 9.14 -8.89
C GLN A 30 5.32 8.82 -8.73
N LEU A 31 4.47 9.55 -9.47
CA LEU A 31 3.03 9.31 -9.47
C LEU A 31 2.68 7.91 -10.02
N GLU A 32 3.49 7.41 -10.95
CA GLU A 32 3.44 6.06 -11.49
C GLU A 32 3.58 5.00 -10.38
N THR A 33 4.44 5.24 -9.38
CA THR A 33 4.60 4.39 -8.20
C THR A 33 3.29 4.29 -7.41
N LEU A 34 2.58 5.40 -7.21
CA LEU A 34 1.26 5.39 -6.55
C LEU A 34 0.23 4.63 -7.38
N HIS A 35 0.17 4.86 -8.69
CA HIS A 35 -0.78 4.17 -9.57
C HIS A 35 -0.54 2.66 -9.59
N LEU A 36 0.72 2.21 -9.66
CA LEU A 36 1.07 0.81 -9.57
C LEU A 36 0.72 0.23 -8.19
N THR A 37 1.00 0.96 -7.11
CA THR A 37 0.63 0.58 -5.74
C THR A 37 -0.87 0.30 -5.62
N VAL A 38 -1.72 1.23 -6.08
CA VAL A 38 -3.19 1.08 -6.05
C VAL A 38 -3.63 -0.14 -6.87
N SER A 39 -3.03 -0.34 -8.04
CA SER A 39 -3.31 -1.51 -8.91
C SER A 39 -2.95 -2.83 -8.20
N LEU A 40 -1.82 -2.90 -7.50
CA LEU A 40 -1.40 -4.07 -6.74
C LEU A 40 -2.34 -4.35 -5.56
N ILE A 41 -2.75 -3.32 -4.82
CA ILE A 41 -3.72 -3.44 -3.72
C ILE A 41 -5.05 -3.99 -4.25
N ASP A 42 -5.61 -3.37 -5.28
CA ASP A 42 -6.91 -3.77 -5.84
C ASP A 42 -6.92 -5.20 -6.37
N ARG A 43 -5.83 -5.61 -7.04
CA ARG A 43 -5.65 -6.98 -7.51
C ARG A 43 -5.54 -7.97 -6.36
N THR A 44 -4.80 -7.62 -5.31
CA THR A 44 -4.64 -8.46 -4.11
C THR A 44 -6.00 -8.66 -3.42
N LEU A 45 -6.73 -7.57 -3.17
CA LEU A 45 -8.08 -7.60 -2.57
C LEU A 45 -9.14 -8.22 -3.49
N SER A 46 -8.83 -8.46 -4.76
CA SER A 46 -9.72 -9.19 -5.68
C SER A 46 -9.66 -10.71 -5.51
N VAL A 47 -8.59 -11.23 -4.93
CA VAL A 47 -8.32 -12.67 -4.81
C VAL A 47 -8.07 -13.13 -3.36
N VAL A 48 -7.74 -12.22 -2.45
CA VAL A 48 -7.52 -12.48 -1.02
C VAL A 48 -8.60 -11.77 -0.20
N ASP A 49 -9.25 -12.51 0.72
CA ASP A 49 -10.05 -11.90 1.79
C ASP A 49 -9.11 -11.38 2.88
N CYS A 50 -9.09 -10.05 3.06
CA CYS A 50 -8.12 -9.37 3.89
C CYS A 50 -8.72 -9.02 5.26
N PRO A 51 -8.15 -9.50 6.37
CA PRO A 51 -8.46 -8.98 7.69
C PRO A 51 -8.11 -7.50 7.78
N ARG A 52 -8.92 -6.71 8.49
CA ARG A 52 -8.70 -5.27 8.71
C ARG A 52 -7.29 -4.96 9.22
N LEU A 53 -6.80 -5.78 10.16
CA LEU A 53 -5.48 -5.62 10.77
C LEU A 53 -4.31 -5.82 9.80
N LYS A 54 -4.55 -6.39 8.62
CA LYS A 54 -3.51 -6.61 7.59
C LYS A 54 -3.59 -5.63 6.43
N LEU A 55 -4.58 -4.74 6.41
CA LEU A 55 -4.80 -3.83 5.29
C LEU A 55 -3.63 -2.86 5.09
N GLN A 56 -3.09 -2.30 6.18
CA GLN A 56 -1.91 -1.43 6.11
C GLN A 56 -0.66 -2.19 5.64
N LEU A 57 -0.46 -3.45 6.09
CA LEU A 57 0.63 -4.30 5.61
C LEU A 57 0.57 -4.53 4.10
N ILE A 58 -0.63 -4.79 3.55
CA ILE A 58 -0.81 -4.92 2.09
C ILE A 58 -0.43 -3.62 1.38
N GLY A 59 -0.84 -2.47 1.92
CA GLY A 59 -0.48 -1.15 1.38
C GLY A 59 1.04 -0.91 1.38
N ALA A 60 1.68 -1.09 2.54
CA ALA A 60 3.13 -0.91 2.69
C ALA A 60 3.94 -1.86 1.79
N ALA A 61 3.52 -3.13 1.69
CA ALA A 61 4.15 -4.09 0.79
C ALA A 61 3.93 -3.71 -0.69
N ALA A 62 2.74 -3.22 -1.05
CA ALA A 62 2.43 -2.81 -2.42
C ALA A 62 3.27 -1.61 -2.86
N VAL A 63 3.45 -0.59 -2.01
CA VAL A 63 4.30 0.56 -2.35
C VAL A 63 5.78 0.19 -2.39
N MET A 64 6.24 -0.70 -1.51
CA MET A 64 7.60 -1.24 -1.59
C MET A 64 7.84 -1.99 -2.90
N VAL A 65 6.89 -2.79 -3.35
CA VAL A 65 6.98 -3.50 -4.63
C VAL A 65 6.96 -2.49 -5.77
N ALA A 66 5.99 -1.57 -5.80
CA ALA A 66 5.86 -0.59 -6.86
C ALA A 66 7.12 0.29 -7.00
N ALA A 67 7.67 0.77 -5.89
CA ALA A 67 8.88 1.58 -5.90
C ALA A 67 10.08 0.83 -6.49
N LYS A 68 10.22 -0.47 -6.23
CA LYS A 68 11.29 -1.28 -6.86
C LYS A 68 11.14 -1.44 -8.37
N TYR A 69 9.94 -1.23 -8.92
CA TYR A 69 9.68 -1.30 -10.35
C TYR A 69 9.83 0.04 -11.06
N GLU A 70 9.35 1.12 -10.43
CA GLU A 70 9.25 2.44 -11.06
C GLU A 70 10.42 3.37 -10.70
N GLU A 71 10.99 3.26 -9.50
CA GLU A 71 12.03 4.19 -9.04
C GLU A 71 13.43 3.73 -9.43
N ILE A 72 14.28 4.69 -9.82
CA ILE A 72 15.70 4.44 -10.06
C ILE A 72 16.40 4.08 -8.74
N TYR A 73 16.02 4.76 -7.66
CA TYR A 73 16.57 4.59 -6.31
C TYR A 73 15.43 4.41 -5.30
N PRO A 74 14.84 3.20 -5.21
CA PRO A 74 13.75 2.96 -4.27
C PRO A 74 14.23 3.09 -2.81
N PRO A 75 13.36 3.55 -1.89
CA PRO A 75 13.64 3.54 -0.45
C PRO A 75 14.06 2.15 0.05
N PRO A 76 14.96 2.07 1.05
CA PRO A 76 15.33 0.79 1.64
C PRO A 76 14.18 0.21 2.50
N LEU A 77 14.17 -1.11 2.69
CA LEU A 77 13.12 -1.84 3.43
C LEU A 77 12.75 -1.20 4.78
N LYS A 78 13.76 -0.72 5.52
CA LYS A 78 13.60 -0.09 6.83
C LYS A 78 12.67 1.13 6.81
N GLU A 79 12.59 1.85 5.71
CA GLU A 79 11.70 3.02 5.58
C GLU A 79 10.24 2.56 5.55
N TYR A 80 9.95 1.46 4.86
CA TYR A 80 8.58 0.91 4.82
C TYR A 80 8.12 0.33 6.16
N VAL A 81 9.06 -0.13 6.99
CA VAL A 81 8.77 -0.51 8.38
C VAL A 81 8.49 0.74 9.21
N TYR A 82 9.36 1.75 9.09
CA TYR A 82 9.24 3.01 9.82
C TYR A 82 7.92 3.75 9.54
N ILE A 83 7.47 3.86 8.28
CA ILE A 83 6.18 4.52 7.95
C ILE A 83 4.97 3.81 8.56
N THR A 84 5.12 2.54 8.94
CA THR A 84 4.07 1.76 9.62
C THR A 84 4.16 1.87 11.14
N ASP A 85 4.92 2.83 11.67
CA ASP A 85 5.16 3.03 13.11
C ASP A 85 5.68 1.74 13.77
N ASP A 86 6.58 1.04 13.07
CA ASP A 86 7.17 -0.24 13.48
C ASP A 86 6.15 -1.34 13.81
N THR A 87 4.92 -1.23 13.30
CA THR A 87 3.87 -2.25 13.47
C THR A 87 4.27 -3.60 12.88
N TYR A 88 5.15 -3.59 11.87
CA TYR A 88 5.63 -4.77 11.15
C TYR A 88 7.16 -4.85 11.15
N SER A 89 7.72 -6.05 10.91
CA SER A 89 9.16 -6.33 10.94
C SER A 89 9.67 -7.01 9.67
#